data_AF-E2AKU6-F1
#
_entry.id   AF-E2AKU6-F1
#
_cell.length_a   1.000
_cell.length_b   1.000
_cell.length_c   1.000
_cell.angle_alpha   90.00
_cell.angle_beta   90.00
_cell.angle_gamma   90.00
#
_symmetry.space_group_name_H-M   'P 1'
#
loop_
_entity.id
_entity.type
_entity.pdbx_description
1 polymer ?
#
loop_
_entity_poly.entity_id
_entity_poly.type
_entity_poly.pdbx_seq_one_letter_code
_entity_poly.pdbx_strand_id
1 'polypeptide(L)'
;MLNLISLGGQHQGVFGIPKCTDTSRLCNYMRRILRYAAYFEYIQESLVQAAYWHDPLQEDEYRNKNVFLADINNEKIINPVRENDYALKFLILLQLNFNQYDCKKMTYLIKIP
;
A
#
# COMPACT_ATOMS: atom_id res chain seq x y z
N MET A 1 -11.47 23.09 -6.46
CA MET A 1 -10.97 22.20 -5.39
C MET A 1 -11.92 21.02 -5.23
N LEU A 2 -11.38 19.80 -5.18
CA LEU A 2 -12.15 18.55 -5.15
C LEU A 2 -12.14 17.94 -3.74
N ASN A 3 -13.09 17.04 -3.46
CA ASN A 3 -13.06 16.20 -2.25
C ASN A 3 -12.65 14.77 -2.64
N LEU A 4 -11.72 14.16 -1.92
CA LEU A 4 -11.35 12.76 -2.07
C LEU A 4 -11.88 11.95 -0.88
N ILE A 5 -12.66 10.91 -1.15
CA ILE A 5 -13.14 9.96 -0.14
C ILE A 5 -12.52 8.60 -0.46
N SER A 6 -11.67 8.09 0.44
CA SER A 6 -11.03 6.78 0.33
C SER A 6 -11.65 5.82 1.33
N LEU A 7 -12.24 4.73 0.84
CA LEU A 7 -12.84 3.67 1.64
C LEU A 7 -11.91 2.47 1.71
N GLY A 8 -11.22 2.28 2.83
CA GLY A 8 -10.33 1.14 3.06
C GLY A 8 -9.08 1.11 2.15
N GLY A 9 -8.68 2.24 1.58
CA GLY A 9 -7.52 2.33 0.68
C GLY A 9 -6.18 2.05 1.37
N GLN A 10 -5.26 1.43 0.64
CA GLN A 10 -3.93 1.04 1.12
C GLN A 10 -2.88 2.10 0.75
N HIS A 11 -3.01 3.31 1.29
CA HIS A 11 -2.15 4.47 0.94
C HIS A 11 -0.66 4.28 1.28
N GLN A 12 -0.34 3.32 2.15
CA GLN A 12 1.03 2.91 2.49
C GLN A 12 1.35 1.49 1.98
N GLY A 13 0.56 0.99 1.03
CA GLY A 13 0.71 -0.36 0.51
C GLY A 13 0.29 -1.45 1.48
N VAL A 14 0.71 -2.67 1.18
CA VAL A 14 0.47 -3.85 2.02
C VAL A 14 1.73 -4.69 2.18
N PHE A 15 1.84 -5.34 3.34
CA PHE A 15 2.85 -6.35 3.63
C PHE A 15 2.21 -7.58 4.27
N GLY A 16 1.48 -8.35 3.49
CA GLY A 16 0.80 -9.54 4.00
C GLY A 16 -0.11 -10.20 2.99
N ILE A 17 -0.40 -11.47 3.26
CA ILE A 17 -1.37 -12.25 2.49
C ILE A 17 -2.68 -12.28 3.30
N PRO A 18 -3.83 -11.91 2.72
CA PRO A 18 -5.09 -11.96 3.44
C PRO A 18 -5.38 -13.35 4.01
N LYS A 19 -5.91 -13.41 5.23
CA LYS A 19 -6.27 -14.67 5.94
C LYS A 19 -5.09 -15.63 6.17
N CYS A 20 -3.84 -15.14 6.09
CA CYS A 20 -2.66 -15.94 6.44
C CYS A 20 -2.24 -15.69 7.89
N THR A 21 -2.21 -16.75 8.70
CA THR A 21 -1.67 -16.72 10.06
C THR A 21 -0.15 -16.89 10.06
N ASP A 22 0.51 -16.32 11.07
CA ASP A 22 1.97 -16.45 11.25
C ASP A 22 2.41 -17.87 11.62
N THR A 23 1.49 -18.70 12.10
CA THR A 23 1.73 -20.11 12.42
C THR A 23 1.68 -21.02 11.19
N SER A 24 1.08 -20.58 10.08
CA SER A 24 0.97 -21.38 8.88
C SER A 24 2.30 -21.46 8.14
N ARG A 25 2.84 -22.68 8.02
CA ARG A 25 4.09 -22.94 7.28
C ARG A 25 4.00 -22.51 5.83
N LEU A 26 2.86 -22.77 5.18
CA LEU A 26 2.61 -22.35 3.79
C LEU A 26 2.59 -20.83 3.67
N CYS A 27 1.92 -20.13 4.58
CA CYS A 27 1.89 -18.67 4.60
C CYS A 27 3.29 -18.07 4.74
N ASN A 28 4.08 -18.59 5.67
CA ASN A 28 5.45 -18.12 5.88
C ASN A 28 6.34 -18.40 4.67
N TYR A 29 6.16 -19.55 4.00
CA TYR A 29 6.85 -19.87 2.77
C TYR A 29 6.48 -18.89 1.65
N MET A 30 5.18 -18.63 1.43
CA MET A 30 4.71 -17.68 0.42
C MET A 30 5.18 -16.26 0.71
N ARG A 31 5.17 -15.82 1.97
CA ARG A 31 5.71 -14.50 2.36
C ARG A 31 7.18 -14.39 1.99
N ARG A 32 8.00 -15.42 2.26
CA ARG A 32 9.43 -15.43 1.87
C ARG A 32 9.62 -15.31 0.37
N ILE A 33 8.78 -15.96 -0.44
CA ILE A 33 8.82 -15.82 -1.90
C ILE A 33 8.48 -14.38 -2.30
N LEU A 34 7.40 -13.82 -1.77
CA LEU A 34 6.91 -12.49 -2.13
C LEU A 34 7.93 -11.38 -1.83
N ARG A 35 8.77 -11.53 -0.80
CA ARG A 35 9.84 -10.56 -0.48
C ARG A 35 10.77 -10.28 -1.67
N TYR A 36 10.99 -11.26 -2.54
CA TYR A 36 11.83 -11.13 -3.72
C TYR A 36 11.01 -11.05 -5.00
N ALA A 37 10.03 -11.94 -5.15
CA ALA A 37 9.29 -12.08 -6.39
C ALA A 37 8.41 -10.86 -6.70
N ALA A 38 7.93 -10.15 -5.68
CA ALA A 38 7.11 -8.95 -5.89
C ALA A 38 7.86 -7.86 -6.67
N TYR A 39 9.20 -7.78 -6.53
CA TYR A 39 10.01 -6.73 -7.14
C TYR A 39 10.72 -7.16 -8.43
N PHE A 40 10.38 -8.33 -9.00
CA PHE A 40 10.80 -8.64 -10.37
C PHE A 40 10.10 -7.72 -11.37
N GLU A 41 10.84 -7.22 -12.35
CA GLU A 41 10.36 -6.25 -13.35
C GLU A 41 9.07 -6.73 -14.02
N TYR A 42 9.07 -7.96 -14.56
CA TYR A 42 7.88 -8.53 -15.21
C TYR A 42 6.69 -8.69 -14.24
N ILE A 43 6.91 -8.87 -12.93
CA ILE A 43 5.85 -8.94 -11.92
C ILE A 43 5.30 -7.55 -11.62
N GLN A 44 6.18 -6.55 -11.44
CA GLN A 44 5.78 -5.16 -11.25
C GLN A 44 4.95 -4.62 -12.42
N GLU A 45 5.24 -5.04 -13.65
CA GLU A 45 4.52 -4.62 -14.85
C GLU A 45 3.21 -5.40 -15.10
N SER A 46 3.10 -6.64 -14.60
CA SER A 46 1.95 -7.51 -14.89
C SER A 46 0.96 -7.71 -13.74
N LEU A 47 1.37 -7.45 -12.49
CA LEU A 47 0.56 -7.71 -11.30
C LEU A 47 0.31 -6.44 -10.50
N VAL A 48 -0.95 -5.98 -10.50
CA VAL A 48 -1.38 -4.75 -9.80
C VAL A 48 -1.01 -4.78 -8.32
N GLN A 49 -1.14 -5.93 -7.66
CA GLN A 49 -0.81 -6.11 -6.24
C GLN A 49 0.66 -5.86 -5.94
N ALA A 50 1.57 -6.17 -6.89
CA ALA A 50 3.00 -5.93 -6.73
C ALA A 50 3.33 -4.44 -6.75
N ALA A 51 2.59 -3.65 -7.54
CA ALA A 51 2.78 -2.20 -7.68
C ALA A 51 2.50 -1.42 -6.37
N TYR A 52 1.78 -2.01 -5.40
CA TYR A 52 1.59 -1.46 -4.05
C TYR A 52 2.08 -2.40 -2.94
N TRP A 53 2.91 -3.39 -3.26
CA TRP A 53 3.60 -4.19 -2.26
C TRP A 53 4.73 -3.38 -1.63
N HIS A 54 4.70 -3.26 -0.31
CA HIS A 54 5.64 -2.46 0.47
C HIS A 54 6.27 -3.37 1.53
N ASP A 55 7.49 -3.86 1.28
CA ASP A 55 8.23 -4.69 2.25
C ASP A 55 9.00 -3.79 3.23
N PRO A 56 8.54 -3.62 4.49
CA PRO A 56 9.19 -2.75 5.47
C PRO A 56 10.54 -3.31 5.94
N LEU A 57 10.87 -4.55 5.57
CA LEU A 57 12.13 -5.20 5.91
C LEU A 57 13.19 -5.01 4.81
N GLN A 58 12.80 -4.49 3.64
CA GLN A 58 13.67 -4.21 2.48
C GLN A 58 13.31 -2.88 1.79
N GLU A 59 13.27 -1.81 2.59
CA GLU A 59 12.91 -0.46 2.15
C GLU A 59 13.66 0.02 0.90
N ASP A 60 14.98 -0.22 0.82
CA ASP A 60 15.78 0.21 -0.33
C ASP A 60 15.38 -0.52 -1.62
N GLU A 61 15.05 -1.81 -1.54
CA GLU A 61 14.57 -2.57 -2.69
C GLU A 61 13.20 -2.08 -3.14
N TYR A 62 12.30 -1.86 -2.17
CA TYR A 62 10.99 -1.27 -2.40
C TYR A 62 11.09 0.09 -3.12
N ARG A 63 11.86 1.04 -2.57
CA ARG A 63 12.01 2.38 -3.17
C ARG A 63 12.57 2.33 -4.58
N ASN A 64 13.56 1.48 -4.83
CA ASN A 64 14.23 1.42 -6.13
C ASN A 64 13.43 0.67 -7.20
N LYS A 65 12.70 -0.39 -6.83
CA LYS A 65 12.07 -1.30 -7.81
C LYS A 65 10.55 -1.16 -7.92
N ASN A 66 9.87 -0.59 -6.93
CA ASN A 66 8.42 -0.42 -7.02
C ASN A 66 8.06 0.58 -8.14
N VAL A 67 7.14 0.21 -9.03
CA VAL A 67 6.81 1.03 -10.22
C VAL A 67 5.69 2.05 -10.00
N PHE A 68 5.03 2.05 -8.84
CA PHE A 68 3.84 2.88 -8.59
C PHE A 68 3.83 3.54 -7.21
N LEU A 69 3.62 2.76 -6.14
CA LEU A 69 3.45 3.27 -4.78
C LEU A 69 4.62 4.15 -4.30
N ALA A 70 5.87 3.70 -4.53
CA ALA A 70 7.06 4.47 -4.15
C ALA A 70 7.15 5.80 -4.93
N ASP A 71 6.61 5.84 -6.15
CA ASP A 71 6.60 7.05 -6.96
C ASP A 71 5.54 8.04 -6.46
N ILE A 72 4.29 7.63 -6.31
CA ILE A 72 3.20 8.51 -5.85
C ILE A 72 3.41 9.01 -4.41
N ASN A 73 4.16 8.27 -3.59
CA ASN A 73 4.52 8.66 -2.23
C ASN A 73 5.81 9.48 -2.13
N ASN A 74 6.46 9.80 -3.25
CA ASN A 74 7.71 10.57 -3.28
C ASN A 74 8.87 9.91 -2.51
N GLU A 75 8.95 8.59 -2.55
CA GLU A 75 9.96 7.82 -1.80
C GLU A 75 11.17 7.45 -2.67
N LYS A 76 11.10 7.71 -3.99
CA LYS A 76 12.23 7.57 -4.91
C LYS A 76 13.18 8.75 -4.79
N ILE A 77 14.48 8.44 -4.77
CA ILE A 77 15.54 9.44 -4.80
C ILE A 77 15.67 9.94 -6.25
N ILE A 78 14.80 10.85 -6.73
CA ILE A 78 15.05 11.77 -7.87
C ILE A 78 13.98 12.90 -7.91
N ASN A 79 14.51 14.14 -7.88
CA ASN A 79 13.99 15.49 -8.18
C ASN A 79 13.26 16.35 -7.13
N PRO A 80 13.55 17.68 -7.11
CA PRO A 80 13.49 18.51 -5.90
C PRO A 80 12.14 19.20 -5.68
N VAL A 81 11.21 19.15 -6.63
CA VAL A 81 9.89 19.78 -6.50
C VAL A 81 8.90 19.00 -7.35
N ARG A 82 8.06 18.18 -6.71
CA ARG A 82 6.77 17.78 -7.30
C ARG A 82 5.76 18.86 -6.92
N GLU A 83 5.53 19.79 -7.83
CA GLU A 83 4.39 20.71 -7.72
C GLU A 83 3.12 19.90 -7.99
N ASN A 84 2.50 19.38 -6.93
CA ASN A 84 1.17 18.82 -7.04
C ASN A 84 0.17 19.97 -7.18
N ASP A 85 -0.29 20.24 -8.40
CA ASP A 85 -1.31 21.24 -8.72
C ASP A 85 -2.75 20.84 -8.27
N TYR A 86 -2.87 19.77 -7.48
CA TYR A 86 -4.14 19.22 -7.01
C TYR A 86 -4.44 19.64 -5.58
N ALA A 87 -4.95 20.86 -5.42
CA ALA A 87 -5.52 21.31 -4.15
C ALA A 87 -6.86 20.59 -3.88
N LEU A 88 -6.84 19.62 -2.97
CA LEU A 88 -8.04 19.03 -2.38
C LEU A 88 -8.62 19.99 -1.34
N LYS A 89 -9.95 20.10 -1.31
CA LYS A 89 -10.67 20.76 -0.23
C LYS A 89 -10.78 19.86 1.00
N PHE A 90 -11.00 18.56 0.79
CA PHE A 90 -11.02 17.55 1.84
C PHE A 90 -10.43 16.24 1.35
N LEU A 91 -9.61 15.62 2.21
CA LEU A 91 -9.21 14.22 2.12
C LEU A 91 -9.86 13.46 3.29
N ILE A 92 -10.72 12.50 2.97
CA ILE A 92 -11.43 11.66 3.95
C ILE A 92 -10.93 10.23 3.79
N LEU A 93 -10.28 9.71 4.83
CA LEU A 93 -9.83 8.32 4.90
C LEU A 93 -10.74 7.55 5.86
N LEU A 94 -11.40 6.51 5.37
CA LEU A 94 -12.25 5.62 6.17
C LEU A 94 -11.59 4.24 6.30
N GLN A 95 -11.32 3.83 7.53
CA GLN A 95 -10.79 2.50 7.82
C GLN A 95 -11.93 1.51 8.07
N LEU A 96 -11.85 0.34 7.44
CA LEU A 96 -12.81 -0.74 7.60
C LEU A 96 -12.25 -1.79 8.54
N ASN A 97 -12.95 -2.07 9.64
CA ASN A 97 -12.61 -3.16 10.54
C ASN A 97 -13.39 -4.41 10.13
N PHE A 98 -12.75 -5.29 9.36
CA PHE A 98 -13.32 -6.59 9.03
C PHE A 98 -12.93 -7.62 10.10
N ASN A 99 -13.76 -7.78 11.12
CA ASN A 99 -13.71 -8.99 11.95
C ASN A 99 -14.47 -10.10 11.22
N GLN A 100 -13.91 -11.32 11.20
CA GLN A 100 -14.50 -12.50 10.53
C GLN A 100 -15.93 -12.84 10.98
N TYR A 101 -16.41 -12.22 12.07
CA TYR A 101 -17.73 -12.47 12.68
C TYR A 101 -18.61 -11.22 12.84
N ASP A 102 -18.15 -10.02 12.47
CA ASP A 102 -18.94 -8.81 12.71
C ASP A 102 -18.63 -7.72 11.67
N CYS A 103 -19.60 -7.47 10.78
CA CYS A 103 -19.55 -6.41 9.76
C CYS A 103 -20.02 -5.06 10.35
N LYS A 104 -19.55 -4.72 11.57
CA LYS A 104 -19.98 -3.52 12.29
C LYS A 104 -18.81 -2.92 13.06
N LYS A 105 -17.97 -2.14 12.37
CA LYS A 105 -17.29 -0.98 12.94
C LYS A 105 -16.59 -0.19 11.83
N MET A 106 -17.25 0.89 11.41
CA MET A 106 -16.63 1.95 10.62
C MET A 106 -16.12 2.98 11.62
N THR A 107 -14.80 3.08 11.81
CA THR A 107 -14.22 4.05 12.74
C THR A 107 -13.14 4.87 12.04
N TYR A 108 -13.24 6.17 12.28
CA TYR A 108 -12.32 7.28 11.98
C TYR A 108 -12.44 7.95 10.61
N LEU A 109 -12.91 9.21 10.66
CA LEU A 109 -12.68 10.29 9.70
C LEU A 109 -11.37 10.95 10.09
N ILE A 110 -10.29 10.73 9.34
CA ILE A 110 -9.11 11.61 9.44
C ILE A 110 -9.36 12.75 8.45
N LYS A 111 -9.63 13.95 8.97
CA LYS A 111 -9.61 15.19 8.20
C LYS A 111 -8.21 15.76 8.32
N ILE A 112 -7.40 15.62 7.28
CA ILE A 112 -6.11 16.30 7.19
C ILE A 112 -6.40 17.72 6.67
N PRO A 113 -6.03 18.79 7.41
CA PRO A 113 -6.23 20.17 6.97
C PRO A 113 -5.42 20.52 5.72
#